data_AF-A0A5J4VP60-F1
#
_entry.id   AF-A0A5J4VP60-F1
#
_cell.length_a   1.000
_cell.length_b   1.000
_cell.length_c   1.000
_cell.angle_alpha   90.00
_cell.angle_beta   90.00
_cell.angle_gamma   90.00
#
_symmetry.space_group_name_H-M   'P 1'
#
loop_
_entity.id
_entity.type
_entity.pdbx_description
1 polymer ?
#
loop_
_entity_poly.entity_id
_entity_poly.type
_entity_poly.pdbx_seq_one_letter_code
_entity_poly.pdbx_strand_id
1 'polypeptide(L)'
;MSKIIVAKFIPNHLRYDFYVHLDQIQRRKEEEIRKYLQVIKQLPGIQKYTSYIDLTEPKQNTPYERRFDYQAYWDEQQAEQFVYCFISGNDENGDGSQIYPYRTIRRSFGASFSEGESRRTVILGTGAFENETIDNLTDKSYSLTGTSDVLTVVSDTSTATQPLFYLTGGSLILAQIRLVHHVTVRTDAPLVKLIEGTPKPNGGRLEINNCVFLTDNGNIITSSSFIQSYDRNGTVIVRNTRFYNGLYKNMSSFSAGQSQVITLEYCTFIGLQIRESYGGAIFLIVMNGGTYTIRSCTFDNCSSNLNGGAIHFSLDRITDSSIKPNEGKLQIYGTVIENCRAKFGGAIDIEGSNFPLYMEDSIFSSNTASDVHGGNDIYFRSYGNAVILREDRIKNCVSDSNLVRIAGQAEIQSGDYDYLLRPYSSSIYVNAQSVYSPADGTQNKPFKLVSSAISMLETTGIKKTNVIIVDGEYNEPRRHEIGGATVELNGQGDGTKLIFEGAGIN
;
A
#
# COMPACT_ATOMS: atom_id res chain seq x y z
N MET A 1 -5.66 31.23 -16.25
CA MET A 1 -4.59 31.36 -15.24
C MET A 1 -3.40 30.53 -15.69
N SER A 2 -2.17 31.05 -15.57
CA SER A 2 -0.97 30.25 -15.90
C SER A 2 -0.10 30.09 -14.66
N LYS A 3 0.29 28.85 -14.37
CA LYS A 3 1.21 28.45 -13.29
C LYS A 3 2.63 28.44 -13.83
N ILE A 4 3.54 29.21 -13.24
CA ILE A 4 4.97 29.11 -13.54
C ILE A 4 5.60 28.20 -12.49
N ILE A 5 6.06 27.02 -12.92
CA ILE A 5 6.82 26.10 -12.06
C ILE A 5 8.30 26.27 -12.41
N VAL A 6 9.06 26.90 -11.52
CA VAL A 6 10.53 26.91 -11.65
C VAL A 6 11.06 25.61 -11.07
N ALA A 7 11.31 24.63 -11.94
CA ALA A 7 11.83 23.33 -11.55
C ALA A 7 13.21 23.09 -12.15
N LYS A 8 14.26 23.44 -11.41
CA LYS A 8 15.47 22.61 -11.33
C LYS A 8 16.31 22.90 -10.08
N PHE A 9 16.63 21.83 -9.35
CA PHE A 9 17.48 21.73 -8.16
C PHE A 9 17.08 22.55 -6.92
N ILE A 10 15.85 22.38 -6.42
CA ILE A 10 15.50 22.77 -5.05
C ILE A 10 14.88 21.55 -4.33
N PRO A 11 15.29 21.23 -3.09
CA PRO A 11 14.66 20.19 -2.27
C PRO A 11 13.16 20.43 -2.09
N ASN A 12 12.37 19.35 -2.04
CA ASN A 12 10.90 19.35 -2.14
C ASN A 12 10.13 20.24 -1.14
N HIS A 13 10.75 20.77 -0.09
CA HIS A 13 10.08 21.52 0.98
C HIS A 13 10.05 23.06 0.80
N LEU A 14 10.57 23.61 -0.31
CA LEU A 14 10.58 25.05 -0.59
C LEU A 14 9.92 25.41 -1.95
N ARG A 15 8.79 24.78 -2.26
CA ARG A 15 7.98 25.16 -3.44
C ARG A 15 7.12 26.38 -3.11
N TYR A 16 7.31 27.46 -3.87
CA TYR A 16 6.41 28.62 -3.89
C TYR A 16 5.62 28.63 -5.20
N ASP A 17 4.30 28.74 -5.10
CA ASP A 17 3.40 28.89 -6.25
C ASP A 17 2.97 30.35 -6.39
N PHE A 18 3.11 30.93 -7.58
CA PHE A 18 2.63 32.28 -7.91
C PHE A 18 1.59 32.23 -9.02
N TYR A 19 0.57 33.08 -8.92
CA TYR A 19 -0.52 33.19 -9.89
C TYR A 19 -0.55 34.59 -10.51
N VAL A 20 -0.64 34.65 -11.85
CA VAL A 20 -0.79 35.92 -12.58
C VAL A 20 -1.95 35.81 -13.57
N HIS A 21 -2.78 36.86 -13.63
CA HIS A 21 -3.92 37.01 -14.54
C HIS A 21 -3.45 37.63 -15.87
N LEU A 22 -3.73 36.99 -17.01
CA LEU A 22 -3.06 37.28 -18.30
C LEU A 22 -3.92 37.97 -19.38
N ASP A 23 -5.18 38.35 -19.10
CA ASP A 23 -6.09 38.87 -20.15
C ASP A 23 -5.85 40.33 -20.60
N GLN A 24 -4.71 40.94 -20.29
CA GLN A 24 -4.36 42.27 -20.79
C GLN A 24 -2.87 42.43 -21.08
N ILE A 25 -2.29 41.77 -22.09
CA ILE A 25 -0.86 41.97 -22.36
C ILE A 25 -0.51 41.97 -23.86
N GLN A 26 -0.36 43.20 -24.41
CA GLN A 26 0.49 43.49 -25.58
C GLN A 26 1.75 44.25 -25.13
N ARG A 27 2.91 43.82 -25.65
CA ARG A 27 4.25 44.44 -25.81
C ARG A 27 4.92 45.28 -24.70
N ARG A 28 4.24 45.80 -23.67
CA ARG A 28 4.87 46.65 -22.63
C ARG A 28 5.59 45.92 -21.48
N LYS A 29 5.67 44.58 -21.48
CA LYS A 29 6.11 43.82 -20.29
C LYS A 29 7.45 43.10 -20.37
N GLU A 30 8.27 43.34 -21.39
CA GLU A 30 9.66 42.85 -21.33
C GLU A 30 10.47 43.59 -20.26
N GLU A 31 10.24 44.90 -20.10
CA GLU A 31 10.86 45.70 -19.03
C GLU A 31 10.31 45.39 -17.63
N GLU A 32 9.01 45.11 -17.48
CA GLU A 32 8.44 44.71 -16.19
C GLU A 32 8.99 43.36 -15.74
N ILE A 33 9.07 42.38 -16.65
CA ILE A 33 9.66 41.06 -16.35
C ILE A 33 11.14 41.20 -15.98
N ARG A 34 11.90 42.07 -16.68
CA ARG A 34 13.30 42.38 -16.30
C ARG A 34 13.41 43.02 -14.92
N LYS A 35 12.49 43.92 -14.54
CA LYS A 35 12.43 44.51 -13.19
C LYS A 35 12.15 43.47 -12.10
N TYR A 36 11.16 42.59 -12.30
CA TYR A 36 10.86 41.52 -11.34
C TYR A 36 12.02 40.54 -11.17
N LEU A 37 12.72 40.19 -12.25
CA LEU A 37 13.91 39.35 -12.20
C LEU A 37 15.10 40.04 -11.50
N GLN A 38 15.21 41.37 -11.59
CA GLN A 38 16.21 42.15 -10.84
C GLN A 38 15.97 42.12 -9.33
N VAL A 39 14.70 42.14 -8.89
CA VAL A 39 14.32 42.03 -7.48
C VAL A 39 14.64 40.63 -6.93
N ILE A 40 14.41 39.58 -7.72
CA ILE A 40 14.71 38.19 -7.33
C ILE A 40 16.22 37.95 -7.16
N LYS A 41 17.07 38.63 -7.95
CA LYS A 41 18.55 38.56 -7.81
C LYS A 41 19.09 39.17 -6.52
N GLN A 42 18.31 39.99 -5.81
CA GLN A 42 18.71 40.61 -4.54
C GLN A 42 18.36 39.76 -3.31
N LEU A 43 17.67 38.63 -3.47
CA LEU A 43 17.34 37.73 -2.36
C LEU A 43 18.58 36.91 -1.92
N PRO A 44 18.92 36.89 -0.61
CA PRO A 44 20.07 36.12 -0.09
C PRO A 44 19.93 34.62 -0.38
N GLY A 45 20.99 34.00 -0.92
CA GLY A 45 21.04 32.56 -1.21
C GLY A 45 20.67 32.15 -2.65
N ILE A 46 20.04 33.03 -3.44
CA ILE A 46 19.70 32.77 -4.85
C ILE A 46 20.87 33.04 -5.82
N GLN A 47 21.87 33.80 -5.39
CA GLN A 47 23.02 34.23 -6.21
C GLN A 47 23.83 33.09 -6.82
N LYS A 48 23.80 31.88 -6.22
CA LYS A 48 24.49 30.69 -6.73
C LYS A 48 23.84 30.08 -7.99
N TYR A 49 22.60 30.46 -8.30
CA TYR A 49 21.79 29.85 -9.37
C TYR A 49 21.51 30.81 -10.54
N THR A 50 21.80 32.10 -10.40
CA THR A 50 21.47 33.13 -11.41
C THR A 50 22.60 33.45 -12.40
N SER A 51 23.79 32.87 -12.22
CA SER A 51 24.95 33.09 -13.11
C SER A 51 24.86 32.38 -14.47
N TYR A 52 23.83 31.56 -14.69
CA TYR A 52 23.66 30.75 -15.91
C TYR A 52 22.55 31.22 -16.84
N ILE A 53 21.89 32.34 -16.54
CA ILE A 53 20.79 32.87 -17.35
C ILE A 53 21.34 34.05 -18.15
N ASP A 54 21.90 33.74 -19.32
CA ASP A 54 22.23 34.71 -20.36
C ASP A 54 20.99 34.93 -21.25
N LEU A 55 20.46 36.16 -21.23
CA LEU A 55 19.29 36.57 -22.02
C LEU A 55 19.69 37.47 -23.20
N THR A 56 20.98 37.55 -23.52
CA THR A 56 21.48 38.47 -24.56
C THR A 56 21.36 37.91 -25.98
N GLU A 57 21.12 36.61 -26.15
CA GLU A 57 20.97 36.00 -27.48
C GLU A 57 19.64 35.27 -27.67
N PRO A 58 18.80 35.69 -28.64
CA PRO A 58 17.62 34.93 -29.02
C PRO A 58 18.04 33.84 -30.02
N LYS A 59 18.21 32.61 -29.52
CA LYS A 59 17.97 31.29 -30.17
C LYS A 59 19.10 30.30 -29.89
N GLN A 60 18.82 29.30 -29.05
CA GLN A 60 19.17 27.91 -29.32
C GLN A 60 18.09 26.99 -28.74
N ASN A 61 17.32 26.33 -29.61
CA ASN A 61 16.41 25.27 -29.22
C ASN A 61 17.24 24.10 -28.67
N THR A 62 17.06 23.78 -27.39
CA THR A 62 17.57 22.51 -26.85
C THR A 62 16.60 21.37 -27.21
N PRO A 63 17.07 20.12 -27.37
CA PRO A 63 16.23 18.99 -27.82
C PRO A 63 15.18 18.52 -26.80
N TYR A 64 15.01 19.23 -25.69
CA TYR A 64 14.18 18.81 -24.55
C TYR A 64 12.98 19.71 -24.30
N GLU A 65 12.60 20.56 -25.25
CA GLU A 65 11.26 21.16 -25.23
C GLU A 65 10.21 20.10 -25.62
N ARG A 66 9.80 19.27 -24.66
CA ARG A 66 8.47 18.67 -24.73
C ARG A 66 7.50 19.85 -24.74
N ARG A 67 6.96 20.20 -25.91
CA ARG A 67 5.79 21.06 -26.01
C ARG A 67 4.73 20.45 -25.12
N PHE A 68 4.44 21.11 -23.99
CA PHE A 68 3.28 20.77 -23.20
C PHE A 68 2.09 21.09 -24.09
N ASP A 69 1.41 20.04 -24.56
CA ASP A 69 0.24 20.20 -25.41
C ASP A 69 -0.92 20.66 -24.52
N TYR A 70 -1.04 21.99 -24.40
CA TYR A 70 -2.08 22.63 -23.62
C TYR A 70 -3.48 22.28 -24.12
N GLN A 71 -3.64 21.93 -25.40
CA GLN A 71 -4.92 21.51 -25.95
C GLN A 71 -5.25 20.10 -25.46
N ALA A 72 -4.31 19.16 -25.53
CA ALA A 72 -4.51 17.82 -24.98
C ALA A 72 -4.84 17.84 -23.47
N TYR A 73 -4.17 18.70 -22.70
CA TYR A 73 -4.48 18.89 -21.27
C TYR A 73 -5.87 19.48 -21.03
N TRP A 74 -6.28 20.49 -21.82
CA TRP A 74 -7.61 21.08 -21.71
C TRP A 74 -8.71 20.11 -22.16
N ASP A 75 -8.47 19.35 -23.22
CA ASP A 75 -9.40 18.34 -23.72
C ASP A 75 -9.60 17.21 -22.69
N GLU A 76 -8.54 16.83 -21.97
CA GLU A 76 -8.61 15.87 -20.86
C GLU A 76 -9.39 16.44 -19.65
N GLN A 77 -9.22 17.73 -19.32
CA GLN A 77 -9.95 18.39 -18.23
C GLN A 77 -11.41 18.70 -18.56
N GLN A 78 -11.75 18.99 -19.83
CA GLN A 78 -13.15 19.14 -20.26
C GLN A 78 -13.91 17.81 -20.32
N ALA A 79 -13.20 16.68 -20.33
CA ALA A 79 -13.79 15.34 -20.35
C ALA A 79 -14.20 14.81 -18.96
N GLU A 80 -13.91 15.54 -17.87
CA GLU A 80 -14.28 15.16 -16.50
C GLU A 80 -15.46 15.98 -15.98
N GLN A 81 -16.59 15.32 -15.72
CA GLN A 81 -17.77 15.95 -15.14
C GLN A 81 -17.84 15.70 -13.63
N PHE A 82 -18.05 16.77 -12.86
CA PHE A 82 -18.30 16.69 -11.43
C PHE A 82 -19.80 16.62 -11.14
N VAL A 83 -20.20 15.66 -10.32
CA VAL A 83 -21.57 15.47 -9.87
C VAL A 83 -21.58 15.39 -8.34
N TYR A 84 -22.47 16.13 -7.68
CA TYR A 84 -22.58 16.18 -6.23
C TYR A 84 -23.73 15.31 -5.75
N CYS A 85 -23.46 14.52 -4.72
CA CYS A 85 -24.45 13.63 -4.10
C CYS A 85 -24.43 13.80 -2.58
N PHE A 86 -25.51 14.35 -2.02
CA PHE A 86 -25.66 14.66 -0.59
C PHE A 86 -26.89 13.94 -0.04
N ILE A 87 -26.85 13.56 1.24
CA ILE A 87 -27.99 12.91 1.92
C ILE A 87 -29.28 13.76 1.92
N SER A 88 -29.14 15.08 1.80
CA SER A 88 -30.24 16.05 1.69
C SER A 88 -30.66 16.35 0.25
N GLY A 89 -30.04 15.68 -0.73
CA GLY A 89 -30.32 15.86 -2.16
C GLY A 89 -31.69 15.36 -2.58
N ASN A 90 -32.00 15.50 -3.86
CA ASN A 90 -33.27 15.08 -4.44
C ASN A 90 -33.02 14.34 -5.76
N ASP A 91 -33.42 13.08 -5.87
CA ASP A 91 -33.20 12.31 -7.11
C ASP A 91 -34.20 12.61 -8.23
N GLU A 92 -35.38 13.14 -7.88
CA GLU A 92 -36.42 13.51 -8.83
C GLU A 92 -36.10 14.83 -9.52
N ASN A 93 -35.67 15.82 -8.73
CA ASN A 93 -35.48 17.21 -9.18
C ASN A 93 -34.02 17.69 -9.13
N GLY A 94 -33.10 16.93 -8.54
CA GLY A 94 -31.68 17.26 -8.53
C GLY A 94 -31.08 17.15 -9.93
N ASP A 95 -30.13 18.03 -10.22
CA ASP A 95 -29.34 18.01 -11.45
C ASP A 95 -27.89 17.56 -11.21
N GLY A 96 -27.56 17.21 -9.95
CA GLY A 96 -26.22 16.82 -9.56
C GLY A 96 -25.26 17.99 -9.39
N SER A 97 -25.75 19.24 -9.43
CA SER A 97 -24.96 20.41 -9.04
C SER A 97 -24.80 20.48 -7.52
N GLN A 98 -23.90 21.33 -7.05
CA GLN A 98 -23.72 21.57 -5.61
C GLN A 98 -24.96 22.18 -4.95
N ILE A 99 -25.78 22.90 -5.72
CA ILE A 99 -27.00 23.56 -5.23
C ILE A 99 -28.18 22.57 -5.22
N TYR A 100 -28.28 21.72 -6.24
CA TYR A 100 -29.33 20.70 -6.37
C TYR A 100 -28.71 19.30 -6.54
N PRO A 101 -28.03 18.79 -5.51
CA PRO A 101 -27.34 17.51 -5.58
C PRO A 101 -28.32 16.35 -5.69
N TYR A 102 -27.85 15.24 -6.25
CA TYR A 102 -28.57 13.98 -6.16
C TYR A 102 -28.57 13.47 -4.72
N ARG A 103 -29.56 12.63 -4.40
CA ARG A 103 -29.65 11.95 -3.10
C ARG A 103 -28.90 10.62 -3.10
N THR A 104 -28.94 9.89 -4.21
CA THR A 104 -28.36 8.54 -4.34
C THR A 104 -27.13 8.51 -5.24
N ILE A 105 -26.22 7.59 -4.92
CA ILE A 105 -25.02 7.35 -5.74
C ILE A 105 -25.44 6.75 -7.08
N ARG A 106 -26.41 5.82 -7.05
CA ARG A 106 -26.98 5.22 -8.26
C ARG A 106 -27.47 6.27 -9.25
N ARG A 107 -28.20 7.30 -8.80
CA ARG A 107 -28.68 8.36 -9.70
C ARG A 107 -27.53 9.18 -10.29
N SER A 108 -26.52 9.47 -9.49
CA SER A 108 -25.32 10.22 -9.90
C SER A 108 -24.53 9.50 -10.99
N PHE A 109 -24.41 8.17 -10.89
CA PHE A 109 -23.76 7.36 -11.93
C PHE A 109 -24.66 7.14 -13.15
N GLY A 110 -25.98 7.03 -12.95
CA GLY A 110 -26.94 6.77 -14.02
C GLY A 110 -27.29 7.98 -14.90
N ALA A 111 -26.86 9.20 -14.55
CA ALA A 111 -27.05 10.36 -15.42
C ALA A 111 -26.35 10.13 -16.78
N SER A 112 -26.88 10.68 -17.87
CA SER A 112 -26.29 10.47 -19.20
C SER A 112 -24.89 11.08 -19.28
N PHE A 113 -23.95 10.38 -19.91
CA PHE A 113 -22.64 10.96 -20.22
C PHE A 113 -22.79 12.05 -21.29
N SER A 114 -22.13 13.18 -21.11
CA SER A 114 -22.06 14.21 -22.14
C SER A 114 -21.23 13.70 -23.33
N GLU A 115 -21.47 14.24 -24.53
CA GLU A 115 -20.67 13.88 -25.70
C GLU A 115 -19.18 14.19 -25.44
N GLY A 116 -18.31 13.19 -25.57
CA GLY A 116 -16.88 13.29 -25.25
C GLY A 116 -16.50 13.00 -23.79
N GLU A 117 -17.46 12.83 -22.86
CA GLU A 117 -17.17 12.49 -21.47
C GLU A 117 -16.58 11.06 -21.37
N SER A 118 -15.36 11.00 -20.86
CA SER A 118 -14.61 9.76 -20.65
C SER A 118 -14.65 9.31 -19.19
N ARG A 119 -14.84 10.26 -18.27
CA ARG A 119 -14.87 10.02 -16.83
C ARG A 119 -15.90 10.89 -16.12
N ARG A 120 -16.60 10.27 -15.18
CA ARG A 120 -17.45 10.97 -14.21
C ARG A 120 -16.86 10.92 -12.81
N THR A 121 -16.87 12.05 -12.12
CA THR A 121 -16.46 12.14 -10.72
C THR A 121 -17.62 12.57 -9.84
N VAL A 122 -18.07 11.66 -8.98
CA VAL A 122 -19.10 11.92 -7.97
C VAL A 122 -18.45 12.32 -6.65
N ILE A 123 -18.82 13.49 -6.15
CA ILE A 123 -18.41 14.04 -4.87
C ILE A 123 -19.53 13.79 -3.86
N LEU A 124 -19.23 12.96 -2.86
CA LEU A 124 -20.14 12.66 -1.78
C LEU A 124 -19.99 13.66 -0.65
N GLY A 125 -21.12 14.15 -0.15
CA GLY A 125 -21.17 14.94 1.09
C GLY A 125 -20.92 14.08 2.33
N THR A 126 -21.00 14.72 3.49
CA THR A 126 -21.00 14.02 4.78
C THR A 126 -22.32 13.27 4.96
N GLY A 127 -22.27 12.04 5.47
CA GLY A 127 -23.45 11.22 5.73
C GLY A 127 -23.23 9.73 5.46
N ALA A 128 -24.28 8.95 5.71
CA ALA A 128 -24.35 7.53 5.37
C ALA A 128 -25.21 7.34 4.11
N PHE A 129 -24.62 6.71 3.10
CA PHE A 129 -25.25 6.32 1.84
C PHE A 129 -25.47 4.81 1.88
N GLU A 130 -26.61 4.42 2.44
CA GLU A 130 -26.95 3.02 2.72
C GLU A 130 -27.79 2.44 1.59
N ASN A 131 -27.68 1.13 1.40
CA ASN A 131 -28.50 0.36 0.46
C ASN A 131 -28.34 0.82 -1.00
N GLU A 132 -27.17 1.35 -1.32
CA GLU A 132 -26.80 1.60 -2.70
C GLU A 132 -26.44 0.26 -3.36
N THR A 133 -26.85 0.08 -4.60
CA THR A 133 -26.35 -1.00 -5.44
C THR A 133 -26.04 -0.39 -6.80
N ILE A 134 -24.77 -0.47 -7.17
CA ILE A 134 -24.24 0.16 -8.36
C ILE A 134 -23.85 -0.95 -9.31
N ASP A 135 -24.85 -1.35 -10.08
CA ASP A 135 -24.73 -2.44 -11.03
C ASP A 135 -24.05 -1.99 -12.32
N ASN A 136 -23.22 -2.88 -12.86
CA ASN A 136 -22.71 -2.84 -14.23
C ASN A 136 -22.00 -1.53 -14.59
N LEU A 137 -20.94 -1.21 -13.86
CA LEU A 137 -19.95 -0.25 -14.33
C LEU A 137 -19.21 -0.89 -15.52
N THR A 138 -19.58 -0.44 -16.71
CA THR A 138 -19.03 -0.93 -17.98
C THR A 138 -17.85 -0.06 -18.44
N ASP A 139 -17.60 0.03 -19.74
CA ASP A 139 -16.50 0.70 -20.45
C ASP A 139 -16.22 2.19 -20.13
N LYS A 140 -16.96 2.79 -19.19
CA LYS A 140 -16.74 4.16 -18.72
C LYS A 140 -15.88 4.21 -17.47
N SER A 141 -15.29 5.38 -17.21
CA SER A 141 -14.54 5.63 -15.98
C SER A 141 -15.40 6.37 -14.97
N TYR A 142 -15.42 5.89 -13.74
CA TYR A 142 -16.16 6.47 -12.63
C TYR A 142 -15.20 6.74 -11.48
N SER A 143 -15.43 7.84 -10.77
CA SER A 143 -14.75 8.18 -9.54
C SER A 143 -15.79 8.50 -8.48
N LEU A 144 -15.60 7.97 -7.28
CA LEU A 144 -16.41 8.26 -6.11
C LEU A 144 -15.49 8.77 -5.01
N THR A 145 -15.67 10.04 -4.63
CA THR A 145 -14.81 10.69 -3.65
C THR A 145 -15.65 11.25 -2.51
N GLY A 146 -15.35 10.83 -1.28
CA GLY A 146 -15.96 11.40 -0.08
C GLY A 146 -15.24 12.65 0.38
N THR A 147 -15.87 13.37 1.32
CA THR A 147 -15.21 14.49 2.02
C THR A 147 -14.15 14.01 3.02
N SER A 148 -14.33 12.81 3.57
CA SER A 148 -13.42 12.14 4.49
C SER A 148 -13.90 10.71 4.74
N ASP A 149 -12.96 9.78 4.96
CA ASP A 149 -13.22 8.40 5.40
C ASP A 149 -13.77 8.29 6.85
N VAL A 150 -13.95 9.41 7.54
CA VAL A 150 -14.64 9.50 8.83
C VAL A 150 -16.09 9.92 8.66
N LEU A 151 -16.36 10.82 7.71
CA LEU A 151 -17.65 11.51 7.59
C LEU A 151 -18.52 11.00 6.45
N THR A 152 -17.94 10.32 5.46
CA THR A 152 -18.66 9.77 4.31
C THR A 152 -18.63 8.24 4.38
N VAL A 153 -19.79 7.66 4.71
CA VAL A 153 -19.99 6.21 4.81
C VAL A 153 -20.82 5.74 3.64
N VAL A 154 -20.36 4.68 2.96
CA VAL A 154 -21.12 3.96 1.94
C VAL A 154 -21.26 2.52 2.42
N SER A 155 -22.46 1.98 2.38
CA SER A 155 -22.68 0.63 2.89
C SER A 155 -23.69 -0.16 2.08
N ASP A 156 -23.55 -1.48 2.12
CA ASP A 156 -24.48 -2.40 1.50
C ASP A 156 -25.70 -2.66 2.38
N THR A 157 -26.69 -3.38 1.84
CA THR A 157 -27.78 -3.91 2.67
C THR A 157 -27.28 -5.14 3.43
N SER A 158 -27.85 -5.40 4.60
CA SER A 158 -27.46 -6.57 5.39
C SER A 158 -27.85 -7.95 4.80
N THR A 159 -28.54 -7.92 3.66
CA THR A 159 -28.99 -9.05 2.85
C THR A 159 -28.53 -8.93 1.39
N ALA A 160 -27.45 -8.19 1.13
CA ALA A 160 -26.99 -7.93 -0.23
C ALA A 160 -26.62 -9.25 -0.95
N THR A 161 -27.28 -9.49 -2.07
CA THR A 161 -26.98 -10.60 -2.99
C THR A 161 -26.16 -10.17 -4.20
N GLN A 162 -25.99 -8.85 -4.37
CA GLN A 162 -25.19 -8.23 -5.42
C GLN A 162 -24.08 -7.39 -4.82
N PRO A 163 -22.94 -7.25 -5.51
CA PRO A 163 -21.87 -6.37 -5.07
C PRO A 163 -22.33 -4.91 -4.98
N LEU A 164 -21.83 -4.16 -4.01
CA LEU A 164 -22.10 -2.72 -3.91
C LEU A 164 -21.57 -2.00 -5.16
N PHE A 165 -20.37 -2.37 -5.63
CA PHE A 165 -19.80 -1.95 -6.91
C PHE A 165 -19.47 -3.17 -7.77
N TYR A 166 -20.09 -3.24 -8.96
CA TYR A 166 -19.85 -4.32 -9.91
C TYR A 166 -19.25 -3.81 -11.23
N LEU A 167 -17.99 -4.14 -11.48
CA LEU A 167 -17.24 -3.74 -12.67
C LEU A 167 -17.14 -4.90 -13.65
N THR A 168 -17.51 -4.63 -14.90
CA THR A 168 -17.35 -5.55 -16.05
C THR A 168 -16.39 -5.00 -17.11
N GLY A 169 -15.90 -3.77 -16.90
CA GLY A 169 -14.92 -3.06 -17.73
C GLY A 169 -14.71 -1.64 -17.21
N GLY A 170 -14.00 -0.81 -17.99
CA GLY A 170 -13.81 0.60 -17.65
C GLY A 170 -12.90 0.82 -16.43
N SER A 171 -13.16 1.88 -15.67
CA SER A 171 -12.40 2.16 -14.44
C SER A 171 -13.30 2.63 -13.30
N LEU A 172 -13.01 2.17 -12.07
CA LEU A 172 -13.56 2.73 -10.85
C LEU A 172 -12.44 3.25 -9.96
N ILE A 173 -12.57 4.48 -9.51
CA ILE A 173 -11.70 5.11 -8.53
C ILE A 173 -12.52 5.40 -7.27
N LEU A 174 -12.13 4.82 -6.14
CA LEU A 174 -12.72 5.08 -4.83
C LEU A 174 -11.73 5.88 -3.99
N ALA A 175 -12.17 6.99 -3.40
CA ALA A 175 -11.29 7.81 -2.58
C ALA A 175 -11.99 8.42 -1.36
N GLN A 176 -11.29 8.47 -0.22
CA GLN A 176 -11.72 9.19 0.98
C GLN A 176 -13.13 8.81 1.47
N ILE A 177 -13.44 7.51 1.41
CA ILE A 177 -14.72 6.96 1.86
C ILE A 177 -14.50 5.79 2.81
N ARG A 178 -15.48 5.60 3.70
CA ARG A 178 -15.60 4.39 4.51
C ARG A 178 -16.63 3.47 3.88
N LEU A 179 -16.21 2.28 3.49
CA LEU A 179 -17.06 1.23 3.01
C LEU A 179 -17.36 0.27 4.17
N VAL A 180 -18.63 0.14 4.53
CA VAL A 180 -19.09 -0.73 5.61
C VAL A 180 -19.85 -1.91 5.00
N HIS A 181 -19.42 -3.11 5.35
CA HIS A 181 -20.14 -4.34 5.07
C HIS A 181 -21.07 -4.63 6.24
N HIS A 182 -22.38 -4.48 6.05
CA HIS A 182 -23.38 -4.79 7.05
C HIS A 182 -23.63 -6.30 7.08
N VAL A 183 -23.16 -7.00 8.11
CA VAL A 183 -23.29 -8.45 8.17
C VAL A 183 -24.33 -8.80 9.24
N THR A 184 -25.60 -9.01 8.85
CA THR A 184 -26.64 -9.42 9.82
C THR A 184 -27.13 -10.85 9.65
N VAL A 185 -27.19 -11.39 8.42
CA VAL A 185 -27.80 -12.71 8.19
C VAL A 185 -27.06 -13.61 7.17
N ARG A 186 -25.75 -13.36 6.95
CA ARG A 186 -24.91 -13.93 5.87
C ARG A 186 -25.08 -13.15 4.57
N THR A 187 -24.01 -12.47 4.18
CA THR A 187 -23.86 -11.84 2.86
C THR A 187 -22.92 -12.72 2.02
N ASP A 188 -23.31 -12.96 0.78
CA ASP A 188 -22.49 -13.74 -0.18
C ASP A 188 -21.84 -12.82 -1.24
N ALA A 189 -22.26 -11.55 -1.33
CA ALA A 189 -21.71 -10.59 -2.27
C ALA A 189 -20.61 -9.70 -1.67
N PRO A 190 -19.53 -9.41 -2.41
CA PRO A 190 -18.46 -8.54 -1.93
C PRO A 190 -18.82 -7.06 -2.10
N LEU A 191 -18.16 -6.15 -1.40
CA LEU A 191 -18.41 -4.72 -1.61
C LEU A 191 -17.96 -4.25 -3.00
N VAL A 192 -16.81 -4.70 -3.46
CA VAL A 192 -16.30 -4.38 -4.80
C VAL A 192 -15.98 -5.67 -5.53
N LYS A 193 -16.53 -5.82 -6.72
CA LYS A 193 -16.26 -6.96 -7.59
C LYS A 193 -15.88 -6.50 -8.99
N LEU A 194 -14.70 -6.89 -9.42
CA LEU A 194 -14.19 -6.75 -10.77
C LEU A 194 -14.15 -8.14 -11.41
N ILE A 195 -14.94 -8.37 -12.46
CA ILE A 195 -14.97 -9.64 -13.17
C ILE A 195 -14.56 -9.50 -14.62
N GLU A 196 -14.13 -10.63 -15.18
CA GLU A 196 -14.00 -10.85 -16.62
C GLU A 196 -15.38 -10.60 -17.29
N GLY A 197 -15.53 -9.45 -17.94
CA GLY A 197 -16.43 -9.33 -19.09
C GLY A 197 -15.87 -10.14 -20.28
N THR A 198 -16.58 -10.17 -21.41
CA THR A 198 -15.99 -10.67 -22.67
C THR A 198 -14.57 -10.10 -22.84
N PRO A 199 -13.56 -10.91 -23.21
CA PRO A 199 -12.15 -10.49 -23.18
C PRO A 199 -11.97 -9.15 -23.89
N LYS A 200 -11.92 -8.07 -23.12
CA LYS A 200 -11.63 -6.74 -23.63
C LYS A 200 -10.12 -6.57 -23.57
N PRO A 201 -9.48 -6.01 -24.61
CA PRO A 201 -8.03 -5.88 -24.67
C PRO A 201 -7.44 -5.05 -23.52
N ASN A 202 -8.25 -4.23 -22.84
CA ASN A 202 -7.77 -3.29 -21.82
C ASN A 202 -8.17 -3.61 -20.38
N GLY A 203 -8.87 -4.73 -20.12
CA GLY A 203 -9.38 -5.08 -18.78
C GLY A 203 -10.19 -3.95 -18.11
N GLY A 204 -10.56 -4.14 -16.86
CA GLY A 204 -11.07 -3.13 -15.96
C GLY A 204 -9.98 -2.64 -15.00
N ARG A 205 -10.07 -1.37 -14.60
CA ARG A 205 -9.13 -0.75 -13.65
C ARG A 205 -9.84 -0.33 -12.37
N LEU A 206 -9.46 -0.94 -11.25
CA LEU A 206 -9.89 -0.54 -9.92
C LEU A 206 -8.76 0.20 -9.21
N GLU A 207 -9.03 1.43 -8.78
CA GLU A 207 -8.13 2.22 -7.94
C GLU A 207 -8.81 2.62 -6.63
N ILE A 208 -8.14 2.43 -5.51
CA ILE A 208 -8.67 2.70 -4.17
C ILE A 208 -7.62 3.49 -3.40
N ASN A 209 -7.98 4.68 -2.93
CA ASN A 209 -7.04 5.61 -2.29
C ASN A 209 -7.61 6.21 -1.01
N ASN A 210 -6.92 6.05 0.12
CA ASN A 210 -7.33 6.63 1.40
C ASN A 210 -8.76 6.20 1.81
N CYS A 211 -9.07 4.91 1.65
CA CYS A 211 -10.37 4.36 2.05
C CYS A 211 -10.25 3.53 3.32
N VAL A 212 -11.41 3.24 3.93
CA VAL A 212 -11.53 2.29 5.04
C VAL A 212 -12.57 1.25 4.69
N PHE A 213 -12.21 -0.02 4.77
CA PHE A 213 -13.12 -1.16 4.68
C PHE A 213 -13.26 -1.78 6.06
N LEU A 214 -14.50 -1.99 6.52
CA LEU A 214 -14.77 -2.65 7.79
C LEU A 214 -16.07 -3.43 7.75
N THR A 215 -16.21 -4.43 8.61
CA THR A 215 -17.53 -5.01 8.94
C THR A 215 -18.06 -4.35 10.21
N ASP A 216 -19.36 -4.12 10.27
CA ASP A 216 -20.02 -3.57 11.46
C ASP A 216 -20.08 -4.57 12.63
N ASN A 217 -20.04 -5.87 12.32
CA ASN A 217 -19.97 -6.95 13.29
C ASN A 217 -18.96 -8.04 12.89
N GLY A 218 -17.71 -7.87 13.34
CA GLY A 218 -16.61 -8.81 13.09
C GLY A 218 -16.77 -10.20 13.71
N ASN A 219 -17.86 -10.48 14.45
CA ASN A 219 -18.16 -11.80 14.98
C ASN A 219 -19.08 -12.63 14.07
N ILE A 220 -19.69 -12.00 13.06
CA ILE A 220 -20.58 -12.71 12.13
C ILE A 220 -19.77 -13.17 10.93
N ILE A 221 -19.88 -14.46 10.63
CA ILE A 221 -19.22 -15.07 9.49
C ILE A 221 -19.89 -14.58 8.20
N THR A 222 -19.14 -13.92 7.33
CA THR A 222 -19.54 -13.59 5.95
C THR A 222 -18.94 -14.58 4.96
N SER A 223 -19.69 -14.99 3.92
CA SER A 223 -19.12 -15.88 2.89
C SER A 223 -18.37 -15.11 1.80
N SER A 224 -18.35 -13.78 1.86
CA SER A 224 -17.82 -12.93 0.80
C SER A 224 -16.52 -12.24 1.19
N SER A 225 -16.17 -11.15 0.51
CA SER A 225 -14.97 -10.35 0.74
C SER A 225 -15.28 -8.86 0.72
N PHE A 226 -14.30 -8.00 1.00
CA PHE A 226 -14.43 -6.59 0.65
C PHE A 226 -14.19 -6.38 -0.85
N ILE A 227 -13.11 -6.97 -1.37
CA ILE A 227 -12.71 -6.83 -2.76
C ILE A 227 -12.58 -8.22 -3.38
N GLN A 228 -13.15 -8.39 -4.56
CA GLN A 228 -12.98 -9.53 -5.45
C GLN A 228 -12.52 -9.03 -6.82
N SER A 229 -11.37 -9.50 -7.31
CA SER A 229 -10.90 -9.18 -8.67
C SER A 229 -10.50 -10.43 -9.42
N TYR A 230 -11.27 -10.82 -10.43
CA TYR A 230 -11.00 -11.98 -11.28
C TYR A 230 -10.91 -11.63 -12.76
N ASP A 231 -10.68 -10.36 -13.09
CA ASP A 231 -10.45 -9.95 -14.47
C ASP A 231 -9.02 -10.27 -14.89
N ARG A 232 -8.87 -11.08 -15.94
CA ARG A 232 -7.58 -11.52 -16.50
C ARG A 232 -6.68 -10.40 -16.98
N ASN A 233 -7.26 -9.29 -17.43
CA ASN A 233 -6.52 -8.13 -17.92
C ASN A 233 -6.64 -6.94 -16.94
N GLY A 234 -7.23 -7.20 -15.76
CA GLY A 234 -7.54 -6.17 -14.80
C GLY A 234 -6.30 -5.58 -14.13
N THR A 235 -6.42 -4.32 -13.75
CA THR A 235 -5.44 -3.63 -12.90
C THR A 235 -6.12 -3.24 -11.60
N VAL A 236 -5.56 -3.68 -10.47
CA VAL A 236 -6.01 -3.29 -9.13
C VAL A 236 -4.90 -2.56 -8.42
N ILE A 237 -5.18 -1.34 -8.00
CA ILE A 237 -4.25 -0.48 -7.28
C ILE A 237 -4.92 0.01 -6.00
N VAL A 238 -4.33 -0.32 -4.85
CA VAL A 238 -4.85 0.09 -3.54
C VAL A 238 -3.74 0.81 -2.78
N ARG A 239 -4.04 2.03 -2.32
CA ARG A 239 -3.07 2.86 -1.58
C ARG A 239 -3.67 3.44 -0.31
N ASN A 240 -2.85 3.55 0.73
CA ASN A 240 -3.19 4.22 1.98
C ASN A 240 -4.54 3.78 2.56
N THR A 241 -4.89 2.51 2.38
CA THR A 241 -6.23 1.98 2.66
C THR A 241 -6.17 1.00 3.81
N ARG A 242 -7.22 1.00 4.63
CA ARG A 242 -7.28 0.23 5.87
C ARG A 242 -8.43 -0.78 5.81
N PHE A 243 -8.16 -2.01 6.23
CA PHE A 243 -9.10 -3.13 6.24
C PHE A 243 -9.21 -3.68 7.67
N TYR A 244 -10.42 -3.71 8.23
CA TYR A 244 -10.65 -4.02 9.63
C TYR A 244 -11.70 -5.10 9.85
N ASN A 245 -11.46 -5.92 10.89
CA ASN A 245 -12.47 -6.69 11.61
C ASN A 245 -13.38 -7.50 10.69
N GLY A 246 -12.83 -8.46 9.96
CA GLY A 246 -13.59 -9.32 9.05
C GLY A 246 -13.48 -10.77 9.49
N LEU A 247 -14.62 -11.44 9.67
CA LEU A 247 -14.67 -12.89 9.88
C LEU A 247 -15.30 -13.54 8.66
N TYR A 248 -14.47 -14.23 7.88
CA TYR A 248 -14.87 -14.80 6.61
C TYR A 248 -14.95 -16.32 6.64
N LYS A 249 -15.84 -16.87 5.82
CA LYS A 249 -15.99 -18.31 5.65
C LYS A 249 -14.99 -18.83 4.61
N ASN A 250 -15.17 -18.42 3.35
CA ASN A 250 -14.54 -19.05 2.19
C ASN A 250 -13.62 -18.11 1.39
N MET A 251 -13.74 -16.80 1.60
CA MET A 251 -13.06 -15.78 0.81
C MET A 251 -12.31 -14.83 1.76
N SER A 252 -11.10 -14.43 1.42
CA SER A 252 -10.36 -13.45 2.23
C SER A 252 -10.92 -12.06 2.05
N SER A 253 -10.54 -11.12 2.92
CA SER A 253 -10.96 -9.72 2.83
C SER A 253 -10.66 -9.11 1.44
N PHE A 254 -9.51 -9.46 0.87
CA PHE A 254 -9.10 -9.15 -0.48
C PHE A 254 -8.82 -10.47 -1.18
N SER A 255 -9.64 -10.78 -2.18
CA SER A 255 -9.42 -11.94 -3.03
C SER A 255 -9.21 -11.49 -4.46
N ALA A 256 -8.16 -11.97 -5.10
CA ALA A 256 -8.00 -11.75 -6.52
C ALA A 256 -7.36 -12.92 -7.22
N GLY A 257 -7.68 -13.09 -8.50
CA GLY A 257 -7.09 -14.07 -9.37
C GLY A 257 -6.97 -13.53 -10.78
N GLN A 258 -6.01 -14.04 -11.55
CA GLN A 258 -5.88 -13.76 -12.99
C GLN A 258 -5.53 -12.33 -13.40
N SER A 259 -5.70 -11.31 -12.54
CA SER A 259 -5.36 -9.92 -12.87
C SER A 259 -3.89 -9.73 -13.18
N GLN A 260 -3.60 -8.97 -14.24
CA GLN A 260 -2.24 -8.70 -14.71
C GLN A 260 -1.45 -7.85 -13.72
N VAL A 261 -2.10 -6.91 -13.04
CA VAL A 261 -1.40 -6.02 -12.11
C VAL A 261 -2.20 -5.87 -10.84
N ILE A 262 -1.59 -6.26 -9.72
CA ILE A 262 -2.10 -5.97 -8.38
C ILE A 262 -1.01 -5.24 -7.60
N THR A 263 -1.33 -4.04 -7.14
CA THR A 263 -0.42 -3.20 -6.36
C THR A 263 -1.11 -2.74 -5.08
N LEU A 264 -0.56 -3.15 -3.94
CA LEU A 264 -0.99 -2.73 -2.61
C LEU A 264 0.15 -1.93 -1.98
N GLU A 265 -0.09 -0.64 -1.69
CA GLU A 265 0.94 0.25 -1.12
C GLU A 265 0.42 0.94 0.14
N TYR A 266 1.21 0.94 1.21
CA TYR A 266 0.86 1.65 2.45
C TYR A 266 -0.51 1.25 3.02
N CYS A 267 -0.89 -0.02 2.85
CA CYS A 267 -2.17 -0.54 3.32
C CYS A 267 -2.04 -1.20 4.68
N THR A 268 -3.12 -1.20 5.46
CA THR A 268 -3.16 -1.82 6.78
C THR A 268 -4.30 -2.82 6.86
N PHE A 269 -4.00 -4.04 7.32
CA PHE A 269 -4.92 -5.16 7.45
C PHE A 269 -4.92 -5.61 8.91
N ILE A 270 -6.03 -5.45 9.64
CA ILE A 270 -6.09 -5.76 11.08
C ILE A 270 -7.29 -6.65 11.41
N GLY A 271 -7.04 -7.74 12.15
CA GLY A 271 -8.09 -8.56 12.73
C GLY A 271 -8.95 -9.28 11.69
N LEU A 272 -8.34 -9.69 10.57
CA LEU A 272 -9.02 -10.39 9.48
C LEU A 272 -8.83 -11.90 9.64
N GLN A 273 -9.94 -12.64 9.67
CA GLN A 273 -9.95 -14.05 10.01
C GLN A 273 -10.71 -14.84 8.95
N ILE A 274 -10.21 -16.01 8.56
CA ILE A 274 -10.89 -16.92 7.62
C ILE A 274 -11.01 -18.34 8.19
N ARG A 275 -12.21 -18.92 8.10
CA ARG A 275 -12.55 -20.19 8.77
C ARG A 275 -12.36 -21.43 7.92
N GLU A 276 -12.59 -21.36 6.63
CA GLU A 276 -12.67 -22.53 5.74
C GLU A 276 -11.85 -22.35 4.45
N SER A 277 -10.93 -21.38 4.43
CA SER A 277 -10.09 -21.09 3.26
C SER A 277 -8.73 -20.51 3.67
N TYR A 278 -7.91 -20.13 2.71
CA TYR A 278 -6.52 -19.68 2.87
C TYR A 278 -6.42 -18.15 2.94
N GLY A 279 -5.36 -17.61 3.55
CA GLY A 279 -5.11 -16.17 3.56
C GLY A 279 -6.10 -15.39 4.43
N GLY A 280 -5.79 -15.09 5.69
CA GLY A 280 -6.74 -14.35 6.55
C GLY A 280 -7.11 -12.97 5.99
N ALA A 281 -6.13 -12.24 5.47
CA ALA A 281 -6.32 -10.94 4.85
C ALA A 281 -6.43 -11.03 3.33
N ILE A 282 -5.48 -11.72 2.69
CA ILE A 282 -5.29 -11.72 1.25
C ILE A 282 -5.23 -13.16 0.72
N PHE A 283 -6.02 -13.43 -0.31
CA PHE A 283 -5.92 -14.64 -1.13
C PHE A 283 -5.70 -14.27 -2.59
N LEU A 284 -4.56 -14.68 -3.14
CA LEU A 284 -4.16 -14.34 -4.50
C LEU A 284 -3.91 -15.59 -5.33
N ILE A 285 -4.68 -15.74 -6.41
CA ILE A 285 -4.39 -16.71 -7.46
C ILE A 285 -3.60 -16.03 -8.56
N VAL A 286 -2.30 -16.24 -8.54
CA VAL A 286 -1.39 -15.66 -9.50
C VAL A 286 -1.35 -16.54 -10.73
N MET A 287 -1.81 -15.99 -11.86
CA MET A 287 -1.75 -16.66 -13.16
C MET A 287 -0.97 -15.80 -14.16
N ASN A 288 -0.32 -16.46 -15.12
CA ASN A 288 0.15 -15.94 -16.41
C ASN A 288 0.64 -14.48 -16.43
N GLY A 289 1.93 -14.26 -16.21
CA GLY A 289 2.56 -12.97 -16.54
C GLY A 289 2.27 -11.80 -15.58
N GLY A 290 1.39 -11.99 -14.60
CA GLY A 290 0.98 -10.91 -13.72
C GLY A 290 2.09 -10.39 -12.79
N THR A 291 2.05 -9.10 -12.48
CA THR A 291 2.89 -8.44 -11.46
C THR A 291 2.07 -8.16 -10.20
N TYR A 292 2.50 -8.73 -9.09
CA TYR A 292 1.85 -8.60 -7.79
C TYR A 292 2.83 -7.92 -6.84
N THR A 293 2.50 -6.73 -6.37
CA THR A 293 3.35 -5.92 -5.50
C THR A 293 2.62 -5.60 -4.20
N ILE A 294 3.24 -5.93 -3.09
CA ILE A 294 2.85 -5.52 -1.73
C ILE A 294 3.99 -4.69 -1.18
N ARG A 295 3.76 -3.41 -0.88
CA ARG A 295 4.81 -2.48 -0.47
C ARG A 295 4.37 -1.66 0.73
N SER A 296 5.21 -1.66 1.76
CA SER A 296 5.01 -0.85 2.96
C SER A 296 3.65 -1.07 3.61
N CYS A 297 3.15 -2.30 3.54
CA CYS A 297 1.90 -2.68 4.17
C CYS A 297 2.13 -3.22 5.59
N THR A 298 1.06 -3.24 6.38
CA THR A 298 1.04 -3.86 7.71
C THR A 298 -0.09 -4.87 7.78
N PHE A 299 0.22 -6.06 8.28
CA PHE A 299 -0.74 -7.12 8.58
C PHE A 299 -0.61 -7.44 10.07
N ASP A 300 -1.66 -7.22 10.83
CA ASP A 300 -1.68 -7.46 12.28
C ASP A 300 -2.88 -8.33 12.66
N ASN A 301 -2.61 -9.35 13.48
CA ASN A 301 -3.62 -10.22 14.05
C ASN A 301 -4.56 -10.84 12.99
N CYS A 302 -4.00 -11.19 11.83
CA CYS A 302 -4.72 -11.87 10.76
C CYS A 302 -4.60 -13.38 10.93
N SER A 303 -5.66 -14.13 10.65
CA SER A 303 -5.60 -15.59 10.80
C SER A 303 -6.38 -16.37 9.76
N SER A 304 -5.90 -17.60 9.50
CA SER A 304 -6.59 -18.60 8.70
C SER A 304 -6.61 -19.92 9.45
N ASN A 305 -7.73 -20.63 9.41
CA ASN A 305 -7.77 -22.01 9.89
C ASN A 305 -7.01 -22.99 8.98
N LEU A 306 -6.73 -22.58 7.73
CA LEU A 306 -5.90 -23.32 6.77
C LEU A 306 -4.50 -22.69 6.74
N ASN A 307 -4.03 -22.21 5.58
CA ASN A 307 -2.65 -21.76 5.40
C ASN A 307 -2.58 -20.26 5.10
N GLY A 308 -1.46 -19.64 5.47
CA GLY A 308 -1.21 -18.22 5.24
C GLY A 308 -2.07 -17.37 6.15
N GLY A 309 -1.62 -17.13 7.39
CA GLY A 309 -2.46 -16.43 8.37
C GLY A 309 -2.83 -15.02 7.92
N ALA A 310 -1.88 -14.30 7.30
CA ALA A 310 -2.15 -13.04 6.63
C ALA A 310 -2.41 -13.25 5.13
N ILE A 311 -1.50 -13.91 4.43
CA ILE A 311 -1.45 -13.92 2.97
C ILE A 311 -1.31 -15.34 2.45
N HIS A 312 -2.13 -15.68 1.48
CA HIS A 312 -1.95 -16.89 0.68
C HIS A 312 -1.76 -16.54 -0.80
N PHE A 313 -0.72 -17.11 -1.40
CA PHE A 313 -0.48 -17.07 -2.84
C PHE A 313 -0.61 -18.47 -3.42
N SER A 314 -1.53 -18.63 -4.36
CA SER A 314 -1.62 -19.80 -5.24
C SER A 314 -1.03 -19.42 -6.59
N LEU A 315 0.20 -19.84 -6.84
CA LEU A 315 0.91 -19.68 -8.10
C LEU A 315 0.52 -20.87 -8.98
N ASP A 316 -0.53 -20.73 -9.79
CA ASP A 316 -1.03 -21.88 -10.54
C ASP A 316 0.04 -22.43 -11.50
N ARG A 317 0.07 -23.76 -11.66
CA ARG A 317 0.95 -24.42 -12.62
C ARG A 317 0.59 -23.87 -14.00
N ILE A 318 1.59 -23.39 -14.72
CA ILE A 318 1.49 -23.11 -16.16
C ILE A 318 1.11 -24.44 -16.84
N THR A 319 -0.18 -24.70 -17.00
CA THR A 319 -0.71 -25.85 -17.72
C THR A 319 -0.80 -25.59 -19.21
N ASP A 320 -0.74 -24.31 -19.61
CA ASP A 320 -0.68 -23.88 -20.99
C ASP A 320 0.78 -23.78 -21.46
N SER A 321 1.18 -24.72 -22.31
CA SER A 321 2.53 -24.79 -22.91
C SER A 321 2.87 -23.60 -23.82
N SER A 322 1.90 -22.73 -24.16
CA SER A 322 2.13 -21.50 -24.93
C SER A 322 2.65 -20.33 -24.08
N ILE A 323 2.53 -20.41 -22.75
CA ILE A 323 2.88 -19.32 -21.84
C ILE A 323 4.30 -19.54 -21.33
N LYS A 324 5.17 -18.57 -21.63
CA LYS A 324 6.58 -18.67 -21.26
C LYS A 324 6.69 -18.62 -19.72
N PRO A 325 7.38 -19.59 -19.08
CA PRO A 325 7.76 -19.45 -17.68
C PRO A 325 8.55 -18.14 -17.49
N ASN A 326 8.28 -17.42 -16.39
CA ASN A 326 8.94 -16.18 -15.93
C ASN A 326 8.37 -14.81 -16.36
N GLU A 327 7.18 -14.71 -16.95
CA GLU A 327 6.63 -13.37 -17.28
C GLU A 327 6.02 -12.64 -16.06
N GLY A 328 5.63 -13.37 -15.01
CA GLY A 328 5.06 -12.80 -13.80
C GLY A 328 6.08 -12.65 -12.65
N LYS A 329 5.77 -11.81 -11.67
CA LYS A 329 6.58 -11.64 -10.46
C LYS A 329 5.75 -11.28 -9.23
N LEU A 330 6.17 -11.80 -8.08
CA LEU A 330 5.64 -11.47 -6.77
C LEU A 330 6.70 -10.68 -6.01
N GLN A 331 6.30 -9.51 -5.51
CA GLN A 331 7.19 -8.56 -4.88
C GLN A 331 6.62 -8.10 -3.54
N ILE A 332 7.38 -8.27 -2.45
CA ILE A 332 7.01 -7.86 -1.10
C ILE A 332 8.12 -6.97 -0.54
N TYR A 333 7.82 -5.71 -0.25
CA TYR A 333 8.83 -4.72 0.13
C TYR A 333 8.43 -3.96 1.38
N GLY A 334 9.35 -3.79 2.34
CA GLY A 334 9.13 -2.91 3.48
C GLY A 334 7.88 -3.24 4.31
N THR A 335 7.41 -4.50 4.27
CA THR A 335 6.11 -4.91 4.81
C THR A 335 6.29 -5.51 6.20
N VAL A 336 5.35 -5.21 7.11
CA VAL A 336 5.32 -5.76 8.48
C VAL A 336 4.19 -6.77 8.58
N ILE A 337 4.48 -7.98 9.03
CA ILE A 337 3.48 -9.03 9.27
C ILE A 337 3.66 -9.56 10.69
N GLU A 338 2.70 -9.25 11.54
CA GLU A 338 2.79 -9.51 12.97
C GLU A 338 1.54 -10.21 13.53
N ASN A 339 1.76 -11.03 14.57
CA ASN A 339 0.71 -11.73 15.31
C ASN A 339 -0.23 -12.57 14.43
N CYS A 340 0.25 -13.02 13.27
CA CYS A 340 -0.57 -13.77 12.34
C CYS A 340 -0.52 -15.27 12.63
N ARG A 341 -1.64 -15.97 12.39
CA ARG A 341 -1.77 -17.40 12.71
C ARG A 341 -2.38 -18.22 11.59
N ALA A 342 -1.79 -19.37 11.33
CA ALA A 342 -2.35 -20.38 10.44
C ALA A 342 -1.95 -21.80 10.83
N LYS A 343 -2.47 -22.81 10.11
CA LYS A 343 -1.98 -24.19 10.18
C LYS A 343 -0.55 -24.27 9.67
N PHE A 344 -0.33 -23.81 8.44
CA PHE A 344 0.99 -23.70 7.82
C PHE A 344 1.21 -22.26 7.33
N GLY A 345 2.41 -21.72 7.52
CA GLY A 345 2.74 -20.36 7.10
C GLY A 345 1.97 -19.35 7.95
N GLY A 346 2.37 -19.20 9.22
CA GLY A 346 1.65 -18.36 10.17
C GLY A 346 1.41 -16.94 9.64
N ALA A 347 2.36 -16.39 8.87
CA ALA A 347 2.18 -15.17 8.09
C ALA A 347 1.78 -15.44 6.64
N ILE A 348 2.66 -16.09 5.86
CA ILE A 348 2.54 -16.26 4.41
C ILE A 348 2.57 -17.73 4.04
N ASP A 349 1.64 -18.15 3.18
CA ASP A 349 1.71 -19.44 2.50
C ASP A 349 1.80 -19.24 0.98
N ILE A 350 2.70 -19.98 0.35
CA ILE A 350 2.99 -19.89 -1.08
C ILE A 350 2.89 -21.28 -1.68
N GLU A 351 1.89 -21.49 -2.53
CA GLU A 351 1.66 -22.71 -3.29
C GLU A 351 2.09 -22.51 -4.75
N GLY A 352 2.68 -23.55 -5.36
CA GLY A 352 3.05 -23.53 -6.78
C GLY A 352 4.53 -23.29 -7.09
N SER A 353 4.94 -23.51 -8.34
CA SER A 353 6.36 -23.56 -8.76
C SER A 353 6.73 -22.48 -9.79
N ASN A 354 8.02 -22.18 -9.90
CA ASN A 354 8.62 -21.35 -10.96
C ASN A 354 8.11 -19.90 -11.07
N PHE A 355 7.61 -19.32 -9.97
CA PHE A 355 7.28 -17.89 -9.94
C PHE A 355 8.39 -17.10 -9.23
N PRO A 356 8.97 -16.06 -9.86
CA PRO A 356 9.91 -15.17 -9.18
C PRO A 356 9.27 -14.48 -7.97
N LEU A 357 9.75 -14.82 -6.78
CA LEU A 357 9.46 -14.11 -5.53
C LEU A 357 10.64 -13.21 -5.19
N TYR A 358 10.35 -11.94 -4.90
CA TYR A 358 11.29 -10.99 -4.33
C TYR A 358 10.72 -10.45 -3.03
N MET A 359 11.49 -10.54 -1.97
CA MET A 359 11.15 -10.00 -0.67
C MET A 359 12.31 -9.18 -0.15
N GLU A 360 12.06 -7.95 0.28
CA GLU A 360 13.11 -7.09 0.81
C GLU A 360 12.61 -6.18 1.93
N ASP A 361 13.48 -5.94 2.91
CA ASP A 361 13.27 -5.06 4.06
C ASP A 361 11.95 -5.34 4.82
N SER A 362 11.53 -6.60 4.90
CA SER A 362 10.26 -7.00 5.51
C SER A 362 10.47 -7.60 6.90
N ILE A 363 9.51 -7.36 7.79
CA ILE A 363 9.57 -7.72 9.21
C ILE A 363 8.46 -8.73 9.52
N PHE A 364 8.84 -9.84 10.15
CA PHE A 364 7.92 -10.86 10.63
C PHE A 364 7.99 -10.92 12.16
N SER A 365 6.86 -10.74 12.84
CA SER A 365 6.86 -10.76 14.31
C SER A 365 5.81 -11.64 14.93
N SER A 366 6.22 -12.47 15.89
CA SER A 366 5.29 -13.26 16.71
C SER A 366 4.24 -14.05 15.91
N ASN A 367 4.57 -14.46 14.68
CA ASN A 367 3.68 -15.26 13.86
C ASN A 367 3.74 -16.71 14.32
N THR A 368 2.65 -17.45 14.12
CA THR A 368 2.54 -18.83 14.61
C THR A 368 1.89 -19.76 13.59
N ALA A 369 2.58 -20.84 13.25
CA ALA A 369 1.99 -22.01 12.62
C ALA A 369 1.53 -22.98 13.72
N SER A 370 0.31 -23.51 13.61
CA SER A 370 -0.18 -24.51 14.57
C SER A 370 0.33 -25.92 14.28
N ASP A 371 0.77 -26.18 13.05
CA ASP A 371 1.42 -27.44 12.68
C ASP A 371 2.92 -27.36 12.98
N VAL A 372 3.46 -28.41 13.60
CA VAL A 372 4.88 -28.47 14.01
C VAL A 372 5.86 -28.46 12.83
N HIS A 373 5.38 -28.81 11.63
CA HIS A 373 6.15 -28.74 10.40
C HIS A 373 5.90 -27.46 9.60
N GLY A 374 4.98 -26.61 10.08
CA GLY A 374 4.70 -25.31 9.48
C GLY A 374 5.75 -24.27 9.84
N GLY A 375 6.15 -23.48 8.85
CA GLY A 375 6.93 -22.27 9.10
C GLY A 375 6.06 -21.25 9.81
N ASN A 376 6.50 -20.77 10.96
CA ASN A 376 5.80 -19.73 11.73
C ASN A 376 5.61 -18.46 10.90
N ASP A 377 6.54 -18.14 10.00
CA ASP A 377 6.41 -17.00 9.11
C ASP A 377 5.98 -17.44 7.72
N ILE A 378 6.79 -18.24 7.03
CA ILE A 378 6.58 -18.56 5.62
C ILE A 378 6.51 -20.08 5.42
N TYR A 379 5.53 -20.52 4.65
CA TYR A 379 5.43 -21.91 4.22
C TYR A 379 5.33 -22.04 2.69
N PHE A 380 6.11 -22.96 2.13
CA PHE A 380 6.15 -23.24 0.70
C PHE A 380 5.54 -24.60 0.36
N ARG A 381 4.41 -24.60 -0.36
CA ARG A 381 3.69 -25.79 -0.85
C ARG A 381 3.98 -26.05 -2.31
N SER A 382 5.20 -26.49 -2.63
CA SER A 382 5.51 -26.82 -4.02
C SER A 382 6.70 -27.74 -4.21
N TYR A 383 6.75 -28.34 -5.40
CA TYR A 383 7.84 -29.17 -5.91
C TYR A 383 8.77 -28.30 -6.77
N GLY A 384 10.06 -28.18 -6.38
CA GLY A 384 11.08 -27.42 -7.13
C GLY A 384 11.38 -26.00 -6.62
N ASN A 385 10.94 -25.65 -5.40
CA ASN A 385 11.06 -24.29 -4.85
C ASN A 385 12.43 -23.93 -4.25
N ALA A 386 13.40 -24.85 -4.17
CA ALA A 386 14.75 -24.49 -3.73
C ALA A 386 15.37 -23.36 -4.58
N VAL A 387 14.95 -23.24 -5.85
CA VAL A 387 15.40 -22.16 -6.76
C VAL A 387 14.84 -20.78 -6.36
N ILE A 388 13.73 -20.72 -5.62
CA ILE A 388 13.11 -19.47 -5.16
C ILE A 388 13.78 -18.95 -3.88
N LEU A 389 14.21 -19.86 -3.01
CA LEU A 389 14.83 -19.56 -1.73
C LEU A 389 16.32 -19.25 -1.90
N ARG A 390 16.63 -17.99 -2.17
CA ARG A 390 17.99 -17.49 -2.34
C ARG A 390 18.17 -16.14 -1.67
N GLU A 391 19.36 -15.88 -1.14
CA GLU A 391 19.70 -14.60 -0.51
C GLU A 391 19.58 -13.40 -1.46
N ASP A 392 19.75 -13.59 -2.77
CA ASP A 392 19.57 -12.53 -3.75
C ASP A 392 18.09 -12.14 -3.97
N ARG A 393 17.16 -12.96 -3.47
CA ARG A 393 15.70 -12.79 -3.61
C ARG A 393 15.00 -12.44 -2.30
N ILE A 394 15.52 -12.89 -1.16
CA ILE A 394 15.02 -12.54 0.17
C ILE A 394 16.12 -11.77 0.89
N LYS A 395 16.02 -10.44 0.88
CA LYS A 395 17.06 -9.52 1.35
C LYS A 395 16.62 -8.74 2.56
N ASN A 396 17.50 -8.62 3.54
CA ASN A 396 17.28 -7.83 4.74
C ASN A 396 16.00 -8.14 5.52
N CYS A 397 15.35 -9.27 5.24
CA CYS A 397 14.18 -9.68 5.99
C CYS A 397 14.59 -10.18 7.36
N VAL A 398 13.76 -9.90 8.36
CA VAL A 398 14.02 -10.26 9.74
C VAL A 398 12.80 -10.93 10.37
N SER A 399 13.04 -11.84 11.30
CA SER A 399 11.99 -12.48 12.09
C SER A 399 12.35 -12.61 13.57
N ASP A 400 11.40 -12.30 14.46
CA ASP A 400 11.45 -12.64 15.88
C ASP A 400 10.48 -13.78 16.27
N SER A 401 9.77 -14.33 15.28
CA SER A 401 8.95 -15.53 15.47
C SER A 401 9.79 -16.71 15.93
N ASN A 402 9.16 -17.60 16.69
CA ASN A 402 9.77 -18.85 17.14
C ASN A 402 10.31 -19.66 15.96
N LEU A 403 11.37 -20.43 16.18
CA LEU A 403 11.77 -21.48 15.23
C LEU A 403 10.65 -22.53 15.17
N VAL A 404 10.31 -23.13 14.03
CA VAL A 404 10.83 -22.97 12.67
C VAL A 404 10.17 -21.78 11.96
N ARG A 405 10.94 -20.90 11.30
CA ARG A 405 10.38 -19.70 10.64
C ARG A 405 9.94 -19.95 9.21
N ILE A 406 10.77 -20.63 8.45
CA ILE A 406 10.52 -21.07 7.08
C ILE A 406 10.45 -22.59 7.06
N ALA A 407 9.37 -23.11 6.48
CA ALA A 407 9.30 -24.53 6.14
C ALA A 407 8.65 -24.71 4.77
N GLY A 408 8.56 -25.96 4.32
CA GLY A 408 7.85 -26.28 3.10
C GLY A 408 7.61 -27.77 2.95
N GLN A 409 7.10 -28.12 1.78
CA GLN A 409 6.95 -29.51 1.34
C GLN A 409 8.15 -29.95 0.50
N ALA A 410 8.31 -31.27 0.37
CA ALA A 410 9.31 -31.92 -0.48
C ALA A 410 10.77 -31.54 -0.16
N GLU A 411 11.39 -30.67 -0.95
CA GLU A 411 12.82 -30.34 -0.91
C GLU A 411 13.20 -29.31 0.17
N ILE A 412 12.21 -28.72 0.83
CA ILE A 412 12.42 -27.70 1.85
C ILE A 412 12.16 -28.34 3.21
N GLN A 413 13.22 -28.68 3.96
CA GLN A 413 13.03 -29.15 5.33
C GLN A 413 12.72 -27.97 6.24
N SER A 414 11.94 -28.24 7.29
CA SER A 414 11.58 -27.25 8.29
C SER A 414 12.83 -26.65 8.93
N GLY A 415 13.04 -25.34 8.75
CA GLY A 415 14.12 -24.58 9.38
C GLY A 415 15.37 -24.42 8.51
N ASP A 416 15.52 -25.18 7.42
CA ASP A 416 16.71 -25.16 6.56
C ASP A 416 17.03 -23.75 6.04
N TYR A 417 15.99 -22.94 5.85
CA TYR A 417 16.08 -21.61 5.25
C TYR A 417 15.82 -20.47 6.25
N ASP A 418 15.78 -20.76 7.55
CA ASP A 418 15.55 -19.73 8.58
C ASP A 418 16.62 -18.63 8.54
N TYR A 419 17.81 -18.91 8.01
CA TYR A 419 18.87 -17.91 7.82
C TYR A 419 18.49 -16.79 6.84
N LEU A 420 17.52 -17.01 5.94
CA LEU A 420 16.98 -15.98 5.05
C LEU A 420 16.10 -14.96 5.79
N LEU A 421 15.58 -15.34 6.96
CA LEU A 421 14.88 -14.45 7.89
C LEU A 421 15.75 -14.25 9.12
N ARG A 422 16.67 -13.27 9.02
CA ARG A 422 17.64 -13.03 10.08
C ARG A 422 16.92 -12.85 11.41
N PRO A 423 17.37 -13.51 12.49
CA PRO A 423 16.80 -13.25 13.79
C PRO A 423 16.92 -11.76 14.10
N TYR A 424 15.83 -11.16 14.53
CA TYR A 424 15.89 -9.92 15.27
C TYR A 424 15.12 -10.11 16.56
N SER A 425 15.28 -9.17 17.47
CA SER A 425 14.40 -9.07 18.63
C SER A 425 13.68 -7.74 18.52
N SER A 426 12.36 -7.75 18.71
CA SER A 426 11.55 -6.54 18.88
C SER A 426 12.11 -5.63 19.99
N SER A 427 12.83 -6.22 20.94
CA SER A 427 13.66 -5.52 21.92
C SER A 427 15.13 -5.90 21.80
N ILE A 428 15.99 -4.95 21.47
CA ILE A 428 17.44 -5.18 21.48
C ILE A 428 17.99 -4.90 22.87
N TYR A 429 18.61 -5.89 23.49
CA TYR A 429 19.21 -5.77 24.81
C TYR A 429 20.66 -5.31 24.71
N VAL A 430 21.00 -4.34 25.55
CA VAL A 430 22.36 -3.83 25.72
C VAL A 430 22.77 -4.01 27.18
N ASN A 431 23.89 -4.70 27.42
CA ASN A 431 24.43 -4.99 28.74
C ASN A 431 25.93 -4.66 28.74
N ALA A 432 26.36 -3.68 29.53
CA ALA A 432 27.76 -3.22 29.57
C ALA A 432 28.75 -4.33 29.97
N GLN A 433 28.26 -5.33 30.71
CA GLN A 433 28.99 -6.52 31.15
C GLN A 433 28.89 -7.69 30.17
N SER A 434 28.25 -7.51 29.01
CA SER A 434 28.19 -8.56 27.98
C SER A 434 29.60 -9.01 27.56
N VAL A 435 29.81 -10.32 27.57
CA VAL A 435 31.06 -10.99 27.17
C VAL A 435 30.91 -11.73 25.83
N TYR A 436 29.74 -11.67 25.19
CA TYR A 436 29.46 -12.45 23.99
C TYR A 436 30.09 -11.83 22.73
N SER A 437 30.71 -12.67 21.92
CA SER A 437 31.26 -12.30 20.60
C SER A 437 31.12 -13.48 19.62
N PRO A 438 30.28 -13.37 18.59
CA PRO A 438 29.42 -12.23 18.26
C PRO A 438 28.20 -12.14 19.22
N ALA A 439 27.86 -10.94 19.66
CA ALA A 439 26.57 -10.65 20.29
C ALA A 439 25.49 -10.48 19.21
N ASP A 440 24.24 -10.81 19.52
CA ASP A 440 23.10 -10.74 18.59
C ASP A 440 21.96 -9.83 19.08
N GLY A 441 22.14 -9.17 20.23
CA GLY A 441 21.16 -8.23 20.77
C GLY A 441 19.97 -8.88 21.47
N THR A 442 19.94 -10.21 21.59
CA THR A 442 18.93 -10.90 22.40
C THR A 442 19.20 -10.74 23.90
N GLN A 443 18.20 -10.99 24.75
CA GLN A 443 18.38 -10.94 26.21
C GLN A 443 19.49 -11.88 26.71
N ASN A 444 19.71 -13.00 26.03
CA ASN A 444 20.71 -14.00 26.40
C ASN A 444 22.11 -13.71 25.81
N LYS A 445 22.20 -12.89 24.75
CA LYS A 445 23.45 -12.46 24.13
C LYS A 445 23.40 -10.96 23.78
N PRO A 446 23.22 -10.10 24.81
CA PRO A 446 23.00 -8.67 24.61
C PRO A 446 24.24 -8.02 24.00
N PHE A 447 24.06 -6.91 23.29
CA PHE A 447 25.19 -6.12 22.84
C PHE A 447 25.90 -5.48 24.04
N LYS A 448 27.22 -5.34 23.92
CA LYS A 448 27.99 -4.59 24.92
C LYS A 448 27.77 -3.08 24.82
N LEU A 449 27.57 -2.59 23.59
CA LEU A 449 27.44 -1.17 23.27
C LEU A 449 26.07 -0.90 22.62
N VAL A 450 25.47 0.23 22.96
CA VAL A 450 24.26 0.77 22.34
C VAL A 450 24.51 1.06 20.87
N SER A 451 25.71 1.51 20.52
CA SER A 451 26.14 1.68 19.13
C SER A 451 26.04 0.40 18.29
N SER A 452 26.34 -0.76 18.87
CA SER A 452 26.16 -2.05 18.18
C SER A 452 24.68 -2.36 17.94
N ALA A 453 23.81 -2.06 18.90
CA ALA A 453 22.37 -2.17 18.74
C ALA A 453 21.84 -1.25 17.63
N ILE A 454 22.26 0.02 17.61
CA ILE A 454 21.85 0.99 16.59
C ILE A 454 22.37 0.58 15.20
N SER A 455 23.63 0.13 15.09
CA SER A 455 24.18 -0.34 13.82
C SER A 455 23.47 -1.60 13.30
N MET A 456 23.03 -2.50 14.20
CA MET A 456 22.15 -3.60 13.81
C MET A 456 20.83 -3.09 13.21
N LEU A 457 20.24 -2.04 13.76
CA LEU A 457 18.99 -1.46 13.22
C LEU A 457 19.19 -0.86 11.83
N GLU A 458 20.28 -0.14 11.62
CA GLU A 458 20.63 0.42 10.31
C GLU A 458 20.81 -0.68 9.25
N THR A 459 21.50 -1.77 9.61
CA THR A 459 21.74 -2.91 8.70
C THR A 459 20.52 -3.82 8.49
N THR A 460 19.50 -3.70 9.34
CA THR A 460 18.25 -4.47 9.25
C THR A 460 17.10 -3.68 8.66
N GLY A 461 17.24 -2.35 8.51
CA GLY A 461 16.16 -1.49 8.01
C GLY A 461 14.96 -1.38 8.97
N ILE A 462 15.12 -1.84 10.23
CA ILE A 462 14.07 -1.80 11.25
C ILE A 462 13.81 -0.34 11.63
N LYS A 463 12.61 0.15 11.31
CA LYS A 463 12.23 1.56 11.54
C LYS A 463 11.85 1.88 12.99
N LYS A 464 11.50 0.86 13.79
CA LYS A 464 11.16 1.00 15.20
C LYS A 464 11.58 -0.25 15.98
N THR A 465 12.34 -0.06 17.05
CA THR A 465 12.64 -1.11 18.04
C THR A 465 12.71 -0.49 19.41
N ASN A 466 12.53 -1.31 20.44
CA ASN A 466 12.91 -0.95 21.80
C ASN A 466 14.36 -1.36 22.03
N VAL A 467 15.24 -0.44 22.41
CA VAL A 467 16.56 -0.81 22.91
C VAL A 467 16.50 -0.80 24.42
N ILE A 468 16.56 -1.99 25.01
CA ILE A 468 16.52 -2.18 26.46
C ILE A 468 17.96 -2.15 26.98
N ILE A 469 18.26 -1.12 27.77
CA ILE A 469 19.59 -0.92 28.36
C ILE A 469 19.52 -1.43 29.79
N VAL A 470 20.20 -2.53 30.05
CA VAL A 470 20.28 -3.15 31.38
C VAL A 470 21.14 -2.27 32.31
N ASP A 471 20.88 -2.27 33.61
CA ASP A 471 21.64 -1.45 34.57
C ASP A 471 23.18 -1.54 34.40
N GLY A 472 23.82 -0.38 34.21
CA GLY A 472 25.26 -0.26 34.02
C GLY A 472 25.71 1.13 33.57
N GLU A 473 27.04 1.31 33.51
CA GLU A 473 27.67 2.51 32.95
C GLU A 473 28.18 2.20 31.54
N TYR A 474 27.64 2.92 30.56
CA TYR A 474 27.92 2.71 29.14
C TYR A 474 28.76 3.87 28.61
N ASN A 475 29.99 3.57 28.21
CA ASN A 475 30.86 4.51 27.52
C ASN A 475 30.77 4.23 26.02
N GLU A 476 30.03 5.07 25.30
CA GLU A 476 29.90 4.98 23.85
C GLU A 476 31.04 5.75 23.15
N PRO A 477 31.99 5.06 22.49
CA PRO A 477 33.20 5.68 21.98
C PRO A 477 33.02 6.40 20.64
N ARG A 478 31.81 6.39 20.07
CA ARG A 478 31.54 6.85 18.70
C ARG A 478 30.27 7.66 18.61
N ARG A 479 30.26 8.62 17.68
CA ARG A 479 29.07 9.35 17.26
C ARG A 479 28.27 8.46 16.31
N HIS A 480 26.96 8.38 16.52
CA HIS A 480 26.04 7.59 15.69
C HIS A 480 24.98 8.49 15.07
N GLU A 481 24.75 8.33 13.77
CA GLU A 481 23.64 8.96 13.07
C GLU A 481 22.49 7.96 13.03
N ILE A 482 21.38 8.28 13.71
CA ILE A 482 20.19 7.43 13.66
C ILE A 482 19.54 7.66 12.29
N GLY A 483 19.97 6.89 11.29
CA GLY A 483 19.54 7.04 9.89
C GLY A 483 18.04 6.79 9.70
N GLY A 484 17.20 7.82 9.88
CA GLY A 484 15.75 7.79 9.65
C GLY A 484 14.93 6.83 10.52
N ALA A 485 15.56 6.02 11.36
CA ALA A 485 14.92 5.10 12.29
C ALA A 485 14.44 5.84 13.56
N THR A 486 13.38 5.34 14.18
CA THR A 486 12.96 5.78 15.53
C THR A 486 13.48 4.75 16.54
N VAL A 487 14.40 5.17 17.40
CA VAL A 487 14.98 4.32 18.45
C VAL A 487 14.45 4.77 19.80
N GLU A 488 13.74 3.89 20.50
CA GLU A 488 13.28 4.13 21.87
C GLU A 488 14.26 3.47 22.86
N LEU A 489 15.02 4.29 23.58
CA LEU A 489 15.98 3.81 24.59
C LEU A 489 15.28 3.68 25.94
N ASN A 490 15.15 2.46 26.44
CA ASN A 490 14.50 2.16 27.72
C ASN A 490 15.53 1.62 28.72
N GLY A 491 15.90 2.43 29.71
CA GLY A 491 16.74 1.98 30.83
C GLY A 491 15.96 1.10 31.79
N GLN A 492 16.49 -0.08 32.13
CA GLN A 492 15.97 -0.92 33.20
C GLN A 492 16.75 -0.68 34.48
N GLY A 493 16.16 0.09 35.40
CA GLY A 493 16.65 0.32 36.76
C GLY A 493 17.15 1.74 37.03
N ASP A 494 17.28 2.08 38.32
CA ASP A 494 17.65 3.42 38.80
C ASP A 494 19.13 3.78 38.55
N GLY A 495 19.94 2.84 38.04
CA GLY A 495 21.39 2.96 37.89
C GLY A 495 21.88 3.11 36.45
N THR A 496 21.00 3.07 35.46
CA THR A 496 21.38 3.15 34.04
C THR A 496 21.93 4.54 33.70
N LYS A 497 23.22 4.61 33.35
CA LYS A 497 23.89 5.85 32.94
C LYS A 497 24.49 5.68 31.55
N LEU A 498 23.97 6.45 30.60
CA LEU A 498 24.55 6.55 29.26
C LEU A 498 25.49 7.75 29.18
N ILE A 499 26.75 7.49 28.81
CA ILE A 499 27.77 8.52 28.62
C ILE A 499 28.18 8.52 27.16
N PHE A 500 27.83 9.60 26.46
CA PHE A 500 28.29 9.85 25.10
C PHE A 500 29.59 10.67 25.15
N GLU A 501 30.71 10.05 24.80
CA GLU A 501 31.98 10.77 24.68
C GLU A 501 32.14 11.31 23.25
N GLY A 502 31.52 12.47 22.98
CA GLY A 502 31.58 13.16 21.68
C GLY A 502 30.41 14.10 21.42
N ALA A 503 30.63 15.20 20.70
CA ALA A 503 29.63 16.25 20.48
C ALA A 503 28.39 15.77 19.70
N GLY A 504 27.29 15.52 20.43
CA GLY A 504 25.90 15.62 19.99
C GLY A 504 25.32 14.44 19.18
N ILE A 505 24.21 13.88 19.71
CA ILE A 505 23.17 13.19 18.93
C ILE A 505 22.55 14.24 18.00
N ASN A 506 22.52 14.00 16.69
CA ASN A 506 21.82 14.85 15.71
C ASN A 506 20.55 14.17 15.24
#